data_AF-A0A4U0TRX6-F1
#
_entry.id   AF-A0A4U0TRX6-F1
#
_cell.length_a   1.000
_cell.length_b   1.000
_cell.length_c   1.000
_cell.angle_alpha   90.00
_cell.angle_beta   90.00
_cell.angle_gamma   90.00
#
_symmetry.space_group_name_H-M   'P 1'
#
loop_
_entity.id
_entity.type
_entity.pdbx_description
1 polymer ?
#
loop_
_entity_poly.entity_id
_entity_poly.type
_entity_poly.pdbx_seq_one_letter_code
_entity_poly.pdbx_strand_id
1 'polypeptide(L)'
;MHVQQSSHAEQPRTQSQIYHHHQQHPRPREDASPAEVQRRREWNRGPLTTLFPRIPTSALETALQTCITKDFVYNLSAPESQNARRYTYIIIAQIRHQHTDYERLLREDRVERFEARRRTGEEVWRVLRAWCPWDRANGELERCWRVTMLRPEERGEGGEPMEVDSESEAEAEEHGGDPMDLD
;
A
#
# COMPACT_ATOMS: atom_id res chain seq x y z
N MET A 1 -7.45 51.03 -47.09
CA MET A 1 -8.00 50.72 -45.76
C MET A 1 -7.51 49.32 -45.39
N HIS A 2 -6.62 49.25 -44.40
CA HIS A 2 -6.08 48.00 -43.85
C HIS A 2 -7.09 47.43 -42.87
N VAL A 3 -7.40 46.13 -42.96
CA VAL A 3 -8.09 45.38 -41.90
C VAL A 3 -7.26 44.13 -41.64
N GLN A 4 -6.69 44.08 -40.44
CA GLN A 4 -5.94 42.98 -39.86
C GLN A 4 -6.81 41.71 -39.76
N GLN A 5 -6.32 40.58 -40.25
CA GLN A 5 -6.81 39.27 -39.82
C GLN A 5 -5.88 38.76 -38.73
N SER A 6 -6.38 38.87 -37.49
CA SER A 6 -5.74 38.33 -36.30
C SER A 6 -5.83 36.80 -36.30
N SER A 7 -4.67 36.21 -36.08
CA SER A 7 -4.42 34.80 -35.82
C SER A 7 -5.19 34.29 -34.60
N HIS A 8 -6.15 33.38 -34.82
CA HIS A 8 -6.63 32.51 -33.74
C HIS A 8 -5.71 31.28 -33.66
N ALA A 9 -4.72 31.36 -32.79
CA ALA A 9 -3.98 30.21 -32.30
C ALA A 9 -4.92 29.40 -31.40
N GLU A 10 -5.30 28.20 -31.85
CA GLU A 10 -5.87 27.17 -30.98
C GLU A 10 -4.79 26.79 -29.96
N GLN A 11 -4.98 27.24 -28.71
CA GLN A 11 -4.14 26.81 -27.61
C GLN A 11 -4.46 25.33 -27.30
N PRO A 12 -3.47 24.43 -27.35
CA PRO A 12 -3.68 23.05 -26.97
C PRO A 12 -4.01 22.99 -25.48
N ARG A 13 -5.09 22.29 -25.13
CA ARG A 13 -5.45 21.98 -23.75
C ARG A 13 -4.25 21.33 -23.07
N THR A 14 -3.71 22.02 -22.07
CA THR A 14 -2.56 21.55 -21.29
C THR A 14 -2.91 20.27 -20.54
N GLN A 15 -2.00 19.29 -20.56
CA GLN A 15 -2.08 17.98 -19.91
C GLN A 15 -2.39 18.04 -18.40
N SER A 16 -2.26 19.21 -17.76
CA SER A 16 -2.56 19.42 -16.33
C SER A 16 -4.01 19.17 -15.94
N GLN A 17 -4.97 19.19 -16.87
CA GLN A 17 -6.39 18.98 -16.53
C GLN A 17 -6.84 17.50 -16.51
N ILE A 18 -5.98 16.56 -16.91
CA ILE A 18 -6.34 15.13 -17.01
C ILE A 18 -5.94 14.33 -15.75
N TYR A 19 -5.03 14.85 -14.91
CA TYR A 19 -4.43 14.10 -13.80
C TYR A 19 -5.12 14.25 -12.43
N HIS A 20 -6.33 14.83 -12.37
CA HIS A 20 -7.12 14.86 -11.12
C HIS A 20 -8.14 13.71 -11.06
N HIS A 21 -7.72 12.48 -11.39
CA HIS A 21 -8.50 11.32 -10.98
C HIS A 21 -8.22 11.08 -9.49
N HIS A 22 -9.06 11.70 -8.66
CA HIS A 22 -9.17 11.42 -7.24
C HIS A 22 -9.00 9.93 -6.96
N GLN A 23 -7.94 9.57 -6.25
CA GLN A 23 -7.96 8.37 -5.43
C GLN A 23 -8.96 8.63 -4.30
N GLN A 24 -10.24 8.45 -4.60
CA GLN A 24 -11.23 8.23 -3.56
C GLN A 24 -10.87 6.89 -2.93
N HIS A 25 -10.15 6.92 -1.81
CA HIS A 25 -10.07 5.76 -0.94
C HIS A 25 -11.51 5.42 -0.53
N PRO A 26 -12.06 4.25 -0.91
CA PRO A 26 -13.29 3.81 -0.27
C PRO A 26 -12.97 3.69 1.22
N ARG A 27 -13.74 4.40 2.06
CA ARG A 27 -13.70 4.19 3.50
C ARG A 27 -13.91 2.69 3.76
N PRO A 28 -13.23 2.06 4.73
CA PRO A 28 -13.55 0.70 5.13
C PRO A 28 -15.05 0.61 5.36
N ARG A 29 -15.76 -0.19 4.57
CA ARG A 29 -17.17 -0.46 4.83
C ARG A 29 -17.21 -1.43 6.00
N GLU A 30 -17.32 -0.89 7.21
CA GLU A 30 -17.49 -1.68 8.45
C GLU A 30 -18.75 -2.57 8.40
N ASP A 31 -19.64 -2.34 7.44
CA ASP A 31 -20.92 -3.06 7.26
C ASP A 31 -20.93 -4.12 6.13
N ALA A 32 -19.77 -4.68 5.76
CA ALA A 32 -19.75 -5.75 4.75
C ALA A 32 -20.43 -7.02 5.29
N SER A 33 -21.46 -7.52 4.59
CA SER A 33 -22.14 -8.76 4.99
C SER A 33 -21.16 -9.96 5.03
N PRO A 34 -21.38 -10.98 5.88
CA PRO A 34 -20.50 -12.15 5.92
C PRO A 34 -20.31 -12.84 4.56
N ALA A 35 -21.36 -12.86 3.73
CA ALA A 35 -21.30 -13.40 2.38
C ALA A 35 -20.41 -12.55 1.44
N GLU A 36 -20.39 -11.23 1.61
CA GLU A 36 -19.51 -10.34 0.86
C GLU A 36 -18.05 -10.49 1.29
N VAL A 37 -17.79 -10.58 2.60
CA VAL A 37 -16.46 -10.87 3.15
C VAL A 37 -15.91 -12.18 2.58
N GLN A 38 -16.73 -13.24 2.55
CA GLN A 38 -16.35 -14.53 1.99
C GLN A 38 -16.01 -14.45 0.48
N ARG A 39 -16.84 -13.75 -0.32
CA ARG A 39 -16.54 -13.54 -1.74
C ARG A 39 -15.24 -12.78 -1.97
N ARG A 40 -14.98 -11.72 -1.19
CA ARG A 40 -13.74 -10.94 -1.27
C ARG A 40 -12.51 -11.77 -0.90
N ARG A 41 -12.63 -12.67 0.08
CA ARG A 41 -11.57 -13.65 0.41
C ARG A 41 -11.27 -14.53 -0.78
N GLU A 42 -12.28 -15.10 -1.42
CA GLU A 42 -12.12 -15.99 -2.57
C GLU A 42 -11.47 -15.27 -3.77
N TRP A 43 -11.91 -14.03 -4.06
CA TRP A 43 -11.35 -13.23 -5.14
C TRP A 43 -9.87 -12.88 -4.95
N ASN A 44 -9.44 -12.62 -3.71
CA ASN A 44 -8.05 -12.29 -3.41
C ASN A 44 -7.14 -13.51 -3.24
N ARG A 45 -7.70 -14.68 -2.89
CA ARG A 45 -6.91 -15.91 -2.61
C ARG A 45 -6.16 -16.41 -3.84
N GLY A 46 -6.83 -16.46 -5.00
CA GLY A 46 -6.23 -16.91 -6.27
C GLY A 46 -5.00 -16.07 -6.68
N PRO A 47 -5.15 -14.74 -6.81
CA PRO A 47 -4.04 -13.84 -7.13
C PRO A 47 -2.88 -13.91 -6.11
N LEU A 48 -3.18 -13.93 -4.81
CA LEU A 48 -2.15 -14.02 -3.76
C LEU A 48 -1.35 -15.32 -3.84
N THR A 49 -2.02 -16.46 -3.99
CA THR A 49 -1.35 -17.77 -4.11
C THR A 49 -0.63 -17.95 -5.44
N THR A 50 -1.04 -17.22 -6.48
CA THR A 50 -0.33 -17.21 -7.77
C THR A 50 0.98 -16.42 -7.68
N LEU A 51 0.94 -15.25 -7.04
CA LEU A 51 2.12 -14.40 -6.82
C LEU A 51 3.08 -14.98 -5.78
N PHE A 52 2.55 -15.53 -4.68
CA PHE A 52 3.30 -16.06 -3.55
C PHE A 52 2.93 -17.53 -3.29
N PRO A 53 3.31 -18.47 -4.16
CA PRO A 53 2.88 -19.87 -4.07
C PRO A 53 3.39 -20.61 -2.83
N ARG A 54 4.41 -20.10 -2.16
CA ARG A 54 4.99 -20.68 -0.93
C ARG A 54 4.58 -19.92 0.34
N ILE A 55 3.58 -19.03 0.26
CA ILE A 55 3.07 -18.32 1.43
C ILE A 55 2.49 -19.33 2.45
N PRO A 56 2.87 -19.25 3.74
CA PRO A 56 2.25 -20.05 4.79
C PRO A 56 0.76 -19.75 4.91
N THR A 57 -0.05 -20.75 5.28
CA THR A 57 -1.51 -20.56 5.43
C THR A 57 -1.87 -19.45 6.41
N SER A 58 -1.17 -19.36 7.55
CA SER A 58 -1.40 -18.29 8.53
C SER A 58 -1.18 -16.90 7.93
N ALA A 59 -0.07 -16.70 7.22
CA ALA A 59 0.25 -15.44 6.57
C ALA A 59 -0.73 -15.11 5.44
N LEU A 60 -1.19 -16.11 4.69
CA LEU A 60 -2.23 -15.93 3.67
C LEU A 60 -3.55 -15.43 4.27
N GLU A 61 -3.98 -16.03 5.39
CA GLU A 61 -5.23 -15.62 6.05
C GLU A 61 -5.15 -14.19 6.60
N THR A 62 -4.01 -13.78 7.16
CA THR A 62 -3.82 -12.39 7.57
C THR A 62 -3.79 -11.44 6.38
N ALA A 63 -3.08 -11.78 5.29
CA ALA A 63 -3.05 -10.96 4.08
C ALA A 63 -4.45 -10.79 3.47
N LEU A 64 -5.26 -11.86 3.45
CA LEU A 64 -6.66 -11.80 3.03
C LEU A 64 -7.49 -10.89 3.94
N GLN A 65 -7.27 -10.97 5.26
CA GLN A 65 -7.94 -10.08 6.20
C GLN A 65 -7.58 -8.61 5.93
N THR A 66 -6.30 -8.29 5.71
CA THR A 66 -5.86 -6.94 5.33
C THR A 66 -6.52 -6.49 4.03
N CYS A 67 -6.62 -7.36 3.02
CA CYS A 67 -7.32 -7.03 1.78
C CYS A 67 -8.77 -6.64 2.04
N ILE A 68 -9.47 -7.35 2.92
CA ILE A 68 -10.88 -7.06 3.26
C ILE A 68 -10.98 -5.75 4.02
N THR A 69 -10.19 -5.59 5.08
CA THR A 69 -10.19 -4.39 5.94
C THR A 69 -9.89 -3.12 5.15
N LYS A 70 -8.95 -3.20 4.19
CA LYS A 70 -8.56 -2.07 3.33
C LYS A 70 -9.42 -1.93 2.06
N ASP A 71 -10.55 -2.64 1.98
CA ASP A 71 -11.45 -2.67 0.80
C ASP A 71 -10.73 -2.96 -0.52
N PHE A 72 -9.66 -3.75 -0.46
CA PHE A 72 -8.88 -4.14 -1.62
C PHE A 72 -9.45 -5.41 -2.27
N VAL A 73 -9.80 -5.27 -3.54
CA VAL A 73 -10.22 -6.36 -4.42
C VAL A 73 -9.42 -6.27 -5.71
N TYR A 74 -9.09 -7.44 -6.28
CA TYR A 74 -8.48 -7.51 -7.60
C TYR A 74 -9.31 -6.72 -8.62
N ASN A 75 -8.73 -5.67 -9.19
CA ASN A 75 -9.42 -4.85 -10.17
C ASN A 75 -9.14 -5.35 -11.59
N LEU A 76 -10.13 -5.95 -12.24
CA LEU A 76 -10.03 -6.47 -13.61
C LEU A 76 -9.78 -5.38 -14.67
N SER A 77 -10.17 -4.13 -14.38
CA SER A 77 -9.95 -2.97 -15.26
C SER A 77 -8.57 -2.34 -15.07
N ALA A 78 -7.83 -2.73 -14.04
CA ALA A 78 -6.47 -2.25 -13.79
C ALA A 78 -5.43 -3.19 -14.43
N PRO A 79 -4.25 -2.69 -14.84
CA PRO A 79 -3.15 -3.54 -15.28
C PRO A 79 -2.79 -4.58 -14.21
N GLU A 80 -2.50 -5.81 -14.63
CA GLU A 80 -2.09 -6.90 -13.73
C GLU A 80 -0.91 -6.48 -12.83
N SER A 81 0.05 -5.75 -13.38
CA SER A 81 1.20 -5.21 -12.64
C SER A 81 0.79 -4.22 -11.54
N GLN A 82 -0.32 -3.52 -11.66
CA GLN A 82 -0.82 -2.63 -10.61
C GLN A 82 -1.42 -3.42 -9.44
N ASN A 83 -2.23 -4.44 -9.74
CA ASN A 83 -2.76 -5.35 -8.71
C ASN A 83 -1.63 -6.10 -8.00
N ALA A 84 -0.67 -6.64 -8.76
CA ALA A 84 0.48 -7.36 -8.21
C ALA A 84 1.33 -6.51 -7.26
N ARG A 85 1.56 -5.23 -7.61
CA ARG A 85 2.26 -4.28 -6.72
C ARG A 85 1.52 -4.07 -5.40
N ARG A 86 0.20 -3.90 -5.44
CA ARG A 86 -0.63 -3.74 -4.23
C ARG A 86 -0.58 -4.98 -3.32
N TYR A 87 -0.73 -6.19 -3.89
CA TYR A 87 -0.54 -7.42 -3.11
C TYR A 87 0.86 -7.50 -2.51
N THR A 88 1.88 -7.11 -3.27
CA THR A 88 3.26 -7.11 -2.79
C THR A 88 3.44 -6.18 -1.59
N TYR A 89 2.85 -5.00 -1.60
CA TYR A 89 2.88 -4.09 -0.43
C TYR A 89 2.18 -4.67 0.80
N ILE A 90 1.03 -5.32 0.63
CA ILE A 90 0.31 -6.01 1.71
C ILE A 90 1.20 -7.11 2.32
N ILE A 91 1.83 -7.93 1.47
CA ILE A 91 2.74 -8.99 1.93
C ILE A 91 4.00 -8.43 2.60
N ILE A 92 4.58 -7.36 2.07
CA ILE A 92 5.74 -6.70 2.71
C ILE A 92 5.40 -6.20 4.11
N ALA A 93 4.26 -5.50 4.26
CA ALA A 93 3.81 -5.03 5.56
C ALA A 93 3.59 -6.21 6.52
N GLN A 94 2.90 -7.24 6.05
CA GLN A 94 2.65 -8.46 6.80
C GLN A 94 3.93 -9.15 7.29
N ILE A 95 4.91 -9.32 6.39
CA ILE A 95 6.20 -9.93 6.74
C ILE A 95 6.90 -9.10 7.81
N ARG A 96 6.86 -7.77 7.66
CA ARG A 96 7.51 -6.87 8.60
C ARG A 96 6.93 -7.00 10.00
N HIS A 97 5.61 -7.01 10.13
CA HIS A 97 4.92 -7.14 11.42
C HIS A 97 5.10 -8.50 12.10
N GLN A 98 5.19 -9.59 11.32
CA GLN A 98 5.17 -10.95 11.88
C GLN A 98 6.52 -11.67 11.93
N HIS A 99 7.45 -11.29 11.06
CA HIS A 99 8.70 -12.02 10.86
C HIS A 99 9.93 -11.19 11.19
N THR A 100 9.78 -9.99 11.77
CA THR A 100 10.90 -9.13 12.13
C THR A 100 10.65 -8.42 13.46
N ASP A 101 11.69 -7.80 14.01
CA ASP A 101 11.64 -6.97 15.22
C ASP A 101 10.94 -5.61 15.03
N TYR A 102 10.21 -5.39 13.93
CA TYR A 102 9.64 -4.09 13.59
C TYR A 102 8.78 -3.49 14.71
N GLU A 103 7.86 -4.26 15.27
CA GLU A 103 6.99 -3.79 16.36
C GLU A 103 7.79 -3.43 17.62
N ARG A 104 8.86 -4.20 17.92
CA ARG A 104 9.77 -3.91 19.03
C ARG A 104 10.51 -2.59 18.80
N LEU A 105 11.03 -2.38 17.59
CA LEU A 105 11.74 -1.15 17.21
C LEU A 105 10.85 0.09 17.33
N LEU A 106 9.57 -0.02 16.99
CA LEU A 106 8.62 1.09 17.09
C LEU A 106 8.21 1.37 18.54
N ARG A 107 7.86 0.33 19.30
CA ARG A 107 7.26 0.49 20.64
C ARG A 107 8.29 0.72 21.75
N GLU A 108 9.37 -0.05 21.74
CA GLU A 108 10.38 -0.04 22.81
C GLU A 108 11.50 0.95 22.49
N ASP A 109 12.10 0.81 21.31
CA ASP A 109 13.26 1.61 20.91
C ASP A 109 12.87 2.99 20.35
N ARG A 110 11.57 3.24 20.17
CA ARG A 110 10.97 4.48 19.61
C ARG A 110 11.65 4.97 18.33
N VAL A 111 12.06 4.01 17.50
CA VAL A 111 12.72 4.30 16.22
C VAL A 111 11.69 4.81 15.22
N GLU A 112 12.08 5.81 14.41
CA GLU A 112 11.22 6.28 13.33
C GLU A 112 10.84 5.14 12.37
N ARG A 113 9.59 5.14 11.88
CA ARG A 113 9.08 4.09 10.98
C ARG A 113 10.00 3.79 9.81
N PHE A 114 10.54 4.82 9.17
CA PHE A 114 11.48 4.67 8.06
C PHE A 114 12.74 3.90 8.46
N GLU A 115 13.33 4.25 9.59
CA GLU A 115 14.55 3.62 10.08
C GLU A 115 14.27 2.17 10.51
N ALA A 116 13.12 1.92 11.15
CA ALA A 116 12.68 0.57 11.48
C ALA A 116 12.47 -0.30 10.21
N ARG A 117 11.92 0.28 9.13
CA ARG A 117 11.79 -0.40 7.82
C ARG A 117 13.14 -0.72 7.20
N ARG A 118 14.14 0.15 7.35
CA ARG A 118 15.51 -0.10 6.86
C ARG A 118 16.19 -1.21 7.64
N ARG A 119 16.13 -1.17 8.97
CA ARG A 119 16.77 -2.18 9.85
C ARG A 119 16.21 -3.59 9.64
N THR A 120 14.92 -3.70 9.34
CA THR A 120 14.24 -4.98 9.09
C THR A 120 14.23 -5.37 7.61
N GLY A 121 14.74 -4.51 6.72
CA GLY A 121 14.58 -4.63 5.27
C GLY A 121 15.17 -5.91 4.68
N GLU A 122 16.37 -6.31 5.10
CA GLU A 122 17.01 -7.53 4.61
C GLU A 122 16.24 -8.80 5.00
N GLU A 123 15.72 -8.83 6.23
CA GLU A 123 14.92 -9.96 6.70
C GLU A 123 13.59 -10.05 5.94
N VAL A 124 12.92 -8.91 5.73
CA VAL A 124 11.71 -8.84 4.90
C VAL A 124 12.00 -9.36 3.50
N TRP A 125 13.10 -8.94 2.88
CA TRP A 125 13.48 -9.37 1.54
C TRP A 125 13.72 -10.88 1.46
N ARG A 126 14.43 -11.43 2.45
CA ARG A 126 14.71 -12.87 2.56
C ARG A 126 13.41 -13.68 2.60
N VAL A 127 12.44 -13.30 3.43
CA VAL A 127 11.15 -13.98 3.55
C VAL A 127 10.32 -13.81 2.28
N LEU A 128 10.28 -12.59 1.72
CA LEU A 128 9.55 -12.31 0.48
C LEU A 128 10.04 -13.19 -0.69
N ARG A 129 11.37 -13.36 -0.81
CA ARG A 129 12.00 -14.25 -1.80
C ARG A 129 11.73 -15.73 -1.53
N ALA A 130 11.62 -16.13 -0.27
CA ALA A 130 11.25 -17.51 0.05
C ALA A 130 9.81 -17.82 -0.39
N TRP A 131 8.91 -16.84 -0.31
CA TRP A 131 7.49 -17.00 -0.65
C TRP A 131 7.19 -16.85 -2.15
N CYS A 132 7.98 -16.05 -2.87
CA CYS A 132 7.91 -15.93 -4.33
C CYS A 132 9.16 -16.53 -5.01
N PRO A 133 9.09 -17.78 -5.50
CA PRO A 133 10.22 -18.45 -6.16
C PRO A 133 10.40 -18.03 -7.63
N TRP A 134 9.59 -17.10 -8.14
CA TRP A 134 9.56 -16.75 -9.56
C TRP A 134 10.62 -15.73 -9.91
N ASP A 135 11.69 -16.14 -10.60
CA ASP A 135 12.77 -15.20 -10.93
C ASP A 135 12.33 -14.03 -11.82
N ARG A 136 11.35 -14.28 -12.71
CA ARG A 136 10.74 -13.24 -13.55
C ARG A 136 10.02 -12.14 -12.76
N ALA A 137 9.58 -12.43 -11.53
CA ALA A 137 8.89 -11.46 -10.68
C ALA A 137 9.87 -10.65 -9.79
N ASN A 138 11.14 -11.10 -9.68
CA ASN A 138 12.13 -10.51 -8.77
C ASN A 138 12.32 -9.01 -8.98
N GLY A 139 12.36 -8.54 -10.23
CA GLY A 139 12.61 -7.13 -10.51
C GLY A 139 11.51 -6.20 -9.99
N GLU A 140 10.24 -6.59 -10.14
CA GLU A 140 9.11 -5.82 -9.62
C GLU A 140 8.99 -5.97 -8.09
N LEU A 141 9.22 -7.17 -7.54
CA LEU A 141 9.23 -7.39 -6.10
C LEU A 141 10.31 -6.55 -5.41
N GLU A 142 11.51 -6.52 -5.98
CA GLU A 142 12.63 -5.74 -5.47
C GLU A 142 12.33 -4.25 -5.55
N ARG A 143 11.72 -3.78 -6.65
CA ARG A 143 11.28 -2.40 -6.78
C ARG A 143 10.27 -2.04 -5.68
N CYS A 144 9.24 -2.86 -5.47
CA CYS A 144 8.27 -2.66 -4.39
C CYS A 144 8.93 -2.62 -3.02
N TRP A 145 9.79 -3.59 -2.72
CA TRP A 145 10.53 -3.66 -1.47
C TRP A 145 11.38 -2.41 -1.22
N ARG A 146 12.20 -2.00 -2.21
CA ARG A 146 13.02 -0.79 -2.13
C ARG A 146 12.19 0.46 -1.86
N VAL A 147 11.05 0.63 -2.55
CA VAL A 147 10.15 1.78 -2.35
C VAL A 147 9.64 1.84 -0.90
N THR A 148 9.36 0.71 -0.26
CA THR A 148 8.92 0.72 1.15
C THR A 148 9.99 1.21 2.14
N MET A 149 11.27 1.15 1.75
CA MET A 149 12.38 1.63 2.56
C MET A 149 12.72 3.10 2.31
N LEU A 150 12.08 3.77 1.34
CA LEU A 150 12.29 5.19 1.05
C LEU A 150 11.37 6.07 1.91
N ARG A 151 11.79 7.30 2.20
CA ARG A 151 10.89 8.30 2.81
C ARG A 151 9.82 8.71 1.82
N PRO A 152 8.62 9.14 2.27
CA PRO A 152 7.56 9.56 1.35
C PRO A 152 8.03 10.57 0.28
N GLU A 153 8.89 11.51 0.67
CA GLU A 153 9.42 12.56 -0.21
C GLU A 153 10.37 12.01 -1.29
N GLU A 154 10.95 10.83 -1.07
CA GLU A 154 11.93 10.18 -1.94
C GLU A 154 11.30 9.16 -2.92
N ARG A 155 10.01 8.82 -2.76
CA ARG A 155 9.35 7.73 -3.50
C ARG A 155 8.98 8.06 -4.95
N GLY A 156 8.98 9.34 -5.33
CA GLY A 156 8.59 9.80 -6.68
C GLY A 156 7.11 9.57 -7.00
N GLU A 157 6.65 10.03 -8.18
CA GLU A 157 5.22 10.03 -8.59
C GLU A 157 4.60 8.64 -8.87
N GLY A 158 5.38 7.56 -8.76
CA GLY A 158 5.03 6.26 -9.36
C GLY A 158 4.54 5.15 -8.41
N GLY A 159 4.49 5.39 -7.10
CA GLY A 159 4.13 4.32 -6.19
C GLY A 159 4.13 4.75 -4.73
N GLU A 160 3.00 5.23 -4.25
CA GLU A 160 2.73 5.21 -2.83
C GLU A 160 2.46 3.76 -2.42
N PRO A 161 3.29 3.17 -1.54
CA PRO A 161 2.91 1.97 -0.83
C PRO A 161 1.56 2.22 -0.18
N MET A 162 0.67 1.24 -0.22
CA MET A 162 -0.49 1.28 0.66
C MET A 162 0.02 1.56 2.07
N GLU A 163 -0.52 2.57 2.74
CA GLU A 163 -0.26 2.84 4.16
C GLU A 163 -0.92 1.76 5.02
N VAL A 164 -0.43 0.53 4.89
CA VAL A 164 -0.91 -0.63 5.65
C VAL A 164 -0.47 -0.51 7.10
N ASP A 165 0.63 0.20 7.38
CA ASP A 165 1.18 0.35 8.72
C ASP A 165 0.54 1.50 9.53
N SER A 166 -0.29 2.35 8.92
CA SER A 166 -0.81 3.57 9.57
C SER A 166 -2.02 3.32 10.51
N GLU A 167 -2.55 2.10 10.60
CA GLU A 167 -3.75 1.81 11.42
C GLU A 167 -3.49 1.61 12.92
N SER A 168 -2.23 1.70 13.38
CA SER A 168 -1.91 1.59 14.81
C SER A 168 -1.87 2.94 15.56
N GLU A 169 -2.11 4.06 14.88
CA GLU A 169 -2.12 5.40 15.50
C GLU A 169 -3.50 5.82 16.05
N ALA A 170 -4.58 5.08 15.74
CA ALA A 170 -5.93 5.41 16.20
C ALA A 170 -6.15 5.14 17.71
N GLU A 171 -5.23 4.45 18.39
CA GLU A 171 -5.32 4.18 19.85
C GLU A 171 -4.30 4.97 20.69
N ALA A 172 -3.48 5.83 20.08
CA ALA A 172 -2.48 6.63 20.80
C ALA A 172 -2.92 8.07 21.13
N GLU A 173 -4.07 8.53 20.59
CA GLU A 173 -4.60 9.88 20.85
C GLU A 173 -5.66 9.95 21.97
N GLU A 174 -5.69 8.99 22.91
CA GLU A 174 -6.58 9.10 24.09
C GLU A 174 -5.89 9.64 25.36
N HIS A 175 -4.63 10.07 25.32
CA HIS A 175 -3.94 10.65 26.50
C HIS A 175 -3.13 11.92 26.20
N GLY A 176 -3.57 12.72 25.23
CA GLY A 176 -3.23 14.13 25.14
C GLY A 176 -4.20 14.94 26.00
N GLY A 177 -4.09 14.84 27.32
CA GLY A 177 -4.83 15.71 28.23
C GLY A 177 -4.54 17.16 27.87
N ASP A 178 -5.56 17.88 27.43
CA ASP A 178 -5.56 19.32 27.20
C ASP A 178 -5.84 19.99 28.55
N PRO A 179 -4.85 20.56 29.26
CA PRO A 179 -5.09 21.35 30.44
C PRO A 179 -5.18 22.81 30.00
N MET A 180 -6.16 23.12 29.17
CA MET A 180 -6.50 24.50 28.85
C MET A 180 -7.77 24.86 29.62
N ASP A 181 -7.53 25.45 30.79
CA ASP A 181 -8.35 26.43 31.49
C ASP A 181 -9.77 26.64 30.94
N LEU A 182 -10.77 26.23 31.74
CA LEU A 182 -12.11 26.80 31.67
C LEU A 182 -12.54 27.25 33.08
N ASP A 183 -12.61 28.59 33.18
CA ASP A 183 -13.20 29.52 34.15
C ASP A 183 -12.60 29.69 35.57
#